data_AF-A0A6A5AMK7-F1
#
_entry.id   AF-A0A6A5AMK7-F1
#
_cell.length_a   1.000
_cell.length_b   1.000
_cell.length_c   1.000
_cell.angle_alpha   90.00
_cell.angle_beta   90.00
_cell.angle_gamma   90.00
#
_symmetry.space_group_name_H-M   'P 1'
#
loop_
_entity.id
_entity.type
_entity.pdbx_description
1 polymer ?
#
loop_
_entity_poly.entity_id
_entity_poly.type
_entity_poly.pdbx_seq_one_letter_code
_entity_poly.pdbx_strand_id
1 'polypeptide(L)'
;MERGHGLRETSFAVNQHRANTGDGVVGVSAVYSAYQRLDPVVSTIAPIKQGDTSPDSPWAIARLNWTMQLAIRLGIWQWDSQRLGPCPRAFDAATLTPVAITQIVSWDETHKEVKIGGGGHGNNKQVRFKRDDNGLVDIQGGLASPKTYLNTKYSSEARFSLGCAVISNDNGVETGVRHHSC
;
A
#
# COMPACT_ATOMS: atom_id res chain seq x y z
N MET A 1 16.78 18.31 2.58
CA MET A 1 15.43 18.55 3.16
C MET A 1 14.29 17.88 2.38
N GLU A 2 13.89 18.28 1.16
CA GLU A 2 12.73 17.66 0.44
C GLU A 2 12.85 16.13 0.19
N ARG A 3 14.09 15.62 0.04
CA ARG A 3 14.39 14.18 -0.05
C ARG A 3 14.46 13.45 1.31
N GLY A 4 14.01 14.08 2.40
CA GLY A 4 14.06 13.54 3.75
C GLY A 4 15.28 13.96 4.59
N HIS A 5 16.35 14.46 3.94
CA HIS A 5 17.57 14.85 4.66
C HIS A 5 17.34 15.93 5.73
N GLY A 6 17.87 15.69 6.92
CA GLY A 6 17.83 16.64 8.03
C GLY A 6 18.64 17.92 7.76
N LEU A 7 18.50 18.91 8.63
CA LEU A 7 19.22 20.19 8.50
C LEU A 7 20.74 20.01 8.60
N ARG A 8 21.21 19.11 9.47
CA ARG A 8 22.65 18.78 9.61
C ARG A 8 23.23 18.13 8.35
N GLU A 9 22.57 17.10 7.83
CA GLU A 9 22.94 16.42 6.57
C GLU A 9 22.92 17.39 5.37
N THR A 10 21.89 18.24 5.30
CA THR A 10 21.78 19.27 4.25
C THR A 10 22.94 20.28 4.37
N SER A 11 23.32 20.68 5.59
CA SER A 11 24.46 21.58 5.82
C SER A 11 25.80 20.94 5.45
N PHE A 12 25.98 19.64 5.76
CA PHE A 12 27.14 18.87 5.33
C PHE A 12 27.24 18.81 3.80
N ALA A 13 26.15 18.46 3.11
CA ALA A 13 26.12 18.38 1.65
C ALA A 13 26.40 19.75 0.98
N VAL A 14 25.86 20.84 1.53
CA VAL A 14 26.15 22.21 1.06
C VAL A 14 27.63 22.55 1.24
N ASN A 15 28.21 22.27 2.40
CA ASN A 15 29.63 22.55 2.66
C ASN A 15 30.57 21.67 1.84
N GLN A 16 30.21 20.41 1.57
CA GLN A 16 30.96 19.55 0.65
C GLN A 16 30.95 20.08 -0.78
N HIS A 17 29.80 20.55 -1.27
CA HIS A 17 29.72 21.18 -2.59
C HIS A 17 30.56 22.45 -2.66
N ARG A 18 30.47 23.32 -1.64
CA ARG A 18 31.24 24.56 -1.53
C ARG A 18 32.76 24.32 -1.49
N ALA A 19 33.21 23.33 -0.72
CA ALA A 19 34.62 22.93 -0.71
C ALA A 19 35.10 22.48 -2.11
N ASN A 20 34.25 21.76 -2.86
CA ASN A 20 34.57 21.33 -4.22
C ASN A 20 34.58 22.48 -5.25
N THR A 21 33.84 23.58 -5.01
CA THR A 21 33.84 24.79 -5.86
C THR A 21 34.87 25.83 -5.44
N GLY A 22 35.62 25.60 -4.34
CA GLY A 22 36.58 26.57 -3.77
C GLY A 22 35.94 27.64 -2.88
N ASP A 23 34.66 27.52 -2.56
CA ASP A 23 33.92 28.42 -1.69
C ASP A 23 34.16 28.14 -0.20
N GLY A 24 34.23 29.20 0.60
CA GLY A 24 34.30 29.10 2.06
C GLY A 24 33.07 28.41 2.68
N VAL A 25 33.30 27.57 3.70
CA VAL A 25 32.23 26.85 4.43
C VAL A 25 31.26 27.80 5.13
N VAL A 26 30.00 27.38 5.29
CA VAL A 26 28.94 28.14 5.95
C VAL A 26 28.36 27.42 7.17
N GLY A 27 27.92 28.20 8.16
CA GLY A 27 27.24 27.69 9.34
C GLY A 27 25.82 27.19 9.05
N VAL A 28 25.32 26.29 9.90
CA VAL A 28 23.97 25.71 9.81
C VAL A 28 22.88 26.78 9.73
N SER A 29 23.03 27.90 10.45
CA SER A 29 22.08 29.02 10.43
C SER A 29 21.96 29.65 9.03
N ALA A 30 23.07 29.78 8.28
CA ALA A 30 23.03 30.33 6.92
C ALA A 30 22.29 29.38 5.96
N VAL A 31 22.50 28.07 6.09
CA VAL A 31 21.77 27.03 5.34
C VAL A 31 20.28 27.04 5.69
N TYR A 32 19.94 27.24 6.96
CA TYR A 32 18.55 27.34 7.42
C TYR A 32 17.85 28.61 6.92
N SER A 33 18.51 29.79 6.98
CA SER A 33 17.97 31.03 6.44
C SER A 33 17.82 30.98 4.91
N ALA A 34 18.75 30.34 4.20
CA ALA A 34 18.60 30.08 2.77
C ALA A 34 17.38 29.18 2.49
N TYR A 35 17.20 28.11 3.26
CA TYR A 35 16.02 27.23 3.18
C TYR A 35 14.71 27.97 3.43
N GLN A 36 14.63 28.86 4.42
CA GLN A 36 13.42 29.65 4.68
C GLN A 36 13.07 30.61 3.53
N ARG A 37 14.07 31.16 2.83
CA ARG A 37 13.86 32.04 1.65
C ARG A 37 13.30 31.32 0.43
N LEU A 38 13.35 29.98 0.38
CA LEU A 38 12.76 29.17 -0.68
C LEU A 38 11.25 28.91 -0.49
N ASP A 39 10.61 29.56 0.49
CA ASP A 39 9.18 29.44 0.81
C ASP A 39 8.68 27.97 0.88
N PRO A 40 9.28 27.14 1.77
CA PRO A 40 9.03 25.70 1.81
C PRO A 40 7.63 25.36 2.36
N VAL A 41 6.84 24.65 1.57
CA VAL A 41 5.49 24.23 1.96
C VAL A 41 5.53 22.86 2.65
N VAL A 42 5.25 22.84 3.94
CA VAL A 42 5.08 21.61 4.72
C VAL A 42 3.65 21.11 4.59
N SER A 43 3.48 19.85 4.17
CA SER A 43 2.17 19.25 3.93
C SER A 43 2.13 17.79 4.37
N THR A 44 0.92 17.28 4.66
CA THR A 44 0.71 15.88 5.02
C THR A 44 0.75 14.99 3.77
N ILE A 45 1.33 13.81 3.90
CA ILE A 45 1.34 12.74 2.90
C ILE A 45 0.07 11.92 3.14
N ALA A 46 -0.81 11.85 2.14
CA ALA A 46 -2.09 11.16 2.27
C ALA A 46 -1.97 9.64 2.00
N PRO A 47 -2.74 8.79 2.71
CA PRO A 47 -2.90 7.40 2.33
C PRO A 47 -3.71 7.26 1.03
N ILE A 48 -3.36 6.29 0.19
CA ILE A 48 -4.15 5.89 -0.98
C ILE A 48 -5.27 4.94 -0.52
N LYS A 49 -6.49 5.10 -1.08
CA LYS A 49 -7.61 4.16 -0.88
C LYS A 49 -7.26 2.79 -1.49
N GLN A 50 -7.36 1.73 -0.70
CA GLN A 50 -7.23 0.35 -1.20
C GLN A 50 -8.60 -0.20 -1.56
N GLY A 51 -8.78 -0.48 -2.86
CA GLY A 51 -10.05 -0.93 -3.41
C GLY A 51 -11.09 0.18 -3.53
N ASP A 52 -12.23 -0.18 -4.11
CA ASP A 52 -13.35 0.73 -4.30
C ASP A 52 -14.69 0.09 -3.89
N THR A 53 -15.63 0.97 -3.57
CA THR A 53 -16.99 0.70 -3.08
C THR A 53 -18.05 0.93 -4.16
N SER A 54 -17.69 1.55 -5.29
CA SER A 54 -18.57 1.66 -6.45
C SER A 54 -18.82 0.26 -7.05
N PRO A 55 -20.08 -0.17 -7.25
CA PRO A 55 -20.40 -1.48 -7.84
C PRO A 55 -19.76 -1.70 -9.21
N ASP A 56 -19.70 -0.64 -10.02
CA ASP A 56 -19.20 -0.67 -11.40
C ASP A 56 -17.67 -0.52 -11.47
N SER A 57 -16.98 -0.40 -10.33
CA SER A 57 -15.53 -0.33 -10.31
C SER A 57 -14.91 -1.67 -10.73
N PRO A 58 -13.80 -1.66 -11.49
CA PRO A 58 -13.06 -2.89 -11.82
C PRO A 58 -12.67 -3.71 -10.58
N TRP A 59 -12.44 -3.03 -9.45
CA TRP A 59 -12.17 -3.68 -8.16
C TRP A 59 -13.37 -4.43 -7.60
N ALA A 60 -14.55 -3.81 -7.55
CA ALA A 60 -15.76 -4.46 -7.05
C ALA A 60 -16.17 -5.65 -7.93
N ILE A 61 -16.11 -5.49 -9.25
CA ILE A 61 -16.37 -6.56 -10.22
C ILE A 61 -15.39 -7.73 -10.04
N ALA A 62 -14.08 -7.46 -9.99
CA ALA A 62 -13.07 -8.50 -9.78
C ALA A 62 -13.25 -9.22 -8.43
N ARG A 63 -13.56 -8.47 -7.37
CA ARG A 63 -13.83 -9.03 -6.03
C ARG A 63 -15.07 -9.92 -6.03
N LEU A 64 -16.15 -9.49 -6.67
CA LEU A 64 -17.40 -10.27 -6.78
C LEU A 64 -17.15 -11.59 -7.53
N ASN A 65 -16.49 -11.50 -8.68
CA ASN A 65 -16.13 -12.67 -9.49
C ASN A 65 -15.26 -13.66 -8.71
N TRP A 66 -14.27 -13.17 -7.95
CA TRP A 66 -13.44 -14.00 -7.09
C TRP A 66 -14.24 -14.69 -5.97
N THR A 67 -15.14 -13.98 -5.30
CA THR A 67 -16.01 -14.56 -4.27
C THR A 67 -16.96 -15.60 -4.86
N MET A 68 -17.55 -15.36 -6.04
CA MET A 68 -18.37 -16.34 -6.75
C MET A 68 -17.58 -17.61 -7.10
N GLN A 69 -16.35 -17.48 -7.61
CA GLN A 69 -15.48 -18.64 -7.89
C GLN A 69 -15.17 -19.45 -6.63
N LEU A 70 -14.85 -18.80 -5.51
CA LEU A 70 -14.65 -19.50 -4.24
C LEU A 70 -15.92 -20.24 -3.76
N ALA A 71 -17.09 -19.62 -3.91
CA ALA A 71 -18.37 -20.22 -3.54
C ALA A 71 -18.72 -21.46 -4.39
N ILE A 72 -18.41 -21.45 -5.69
CA ILE A 72 -18.55 -22.62 -6.58
C ILE A 72 -17.58 -23.73 -6.18
N ARG A 73 -16.31 -23.39 -5.94
CA ARG A 73 -15.27 -24.35 -5.55
C ARG A 73 -15.55 -25.03 -4.21
N LEU A 74 -16.28 -24.35 -3.33
CA LEU A 74 -16.78 -24.89 -2.05
C LEU A 74 -18.11 -25.65 -2.17
N GLY A 75 -18.76 -25.67 -3.34
CA GLY A 75 -20.07 -26.29 -3.55
C GLY A 75 -21.25 -25.58 -2.87
N ILE A 76 -21.04 -24.38 -2.31
CA ILE A 76 -22.09 -23.60 -1.61
C ILE A 76 -22.89 -22.69 -2.53
N TRP A 77 -22.46 -22.53 -3.79
CA TRP A 77 -23.18 -21.75 -4.80
C TRP A 77 -23.01 -22.39 -6.19
N GLN A 78 -24.02 -22.23 -7.04
CA GLN A 78 -24.05 -22.72 -8.42
C GLN A 78 -24.57 -21.62 -9.35
N TRP A 79 -24.10 -21.59 -10.59
CA TRP A 79 -24.52 -20.60 -11.57
C TRP A 79 -25.98 -20.82 -11.99
N ASP A 80 -26.85 -19.86 -11.68
CA ASP A 80 -28.24 -19.83 -12.16
C ASP A 80 -28.30 -19.24 -13.57
N SER A 81 -28.41 -20.12 -14.57
CA SER A 81 -28.48 -19.70 -15.97
C SER A 81 -29.81 -19.06 -16.39
N GLN A 82 -30.88 -19.25 -15.61
CA GLN A 82 -32.18 -18.61 -15.86
C GLN A 82 -32.15 -17.15 -15.43
N ARG A 83 -31.44 -16.83 -14.34
CA ARG A 83 -31.33 -15.47 -13.79
C ARG A 83 -30.12 -14.68 -14.29
N LEU A 84 -28.98 -15.33 -14.53
CA LEU A 84 -27.71 -14.67 -14.86
C LEU A 84 -27.28 -14.88 -16.33
N GLY A 85 -28.05 -15.62 -17.12
CA GLY A 85 -27.71 -15.96 -18.50
C GLY A 85 -26.68 -17.10 -18.61
N PRO A 86 -26.10 -17.33 -19.81
CA PRO A 86 -25.22 -18.47 -20.03
C PRO A 86 -23.99 -18.43 -19.11
N CYS A 87 -23.68 -19.55 -18.47
CA CYS A 87 -22.55 -19.65 -17.54
C CYS A 87 -21.22 -19.36 -18.24
N PRO A 88 -20.48 -18.31 -17.85
CA PRO A 88 -19.13 -18.10 -18.35
C PRO A 88 -18.20 -19.22 -17.85
N ARG A 89 -17.27 -19.68 -18.69
CA ARG A 89 -16.31 -20.74 -18.34
C ARG A 89 -15.58 -20.50 -17.01
N ALA A 90 -15.33 -19.25 -16.64
CA ALA A 90 -14.70 -18.87 -15.38
C ALA A 90 -15.54 -19.18 -14.11
N PHE A 91 -16.79 -19.62 -14.26
CA PHE A 91 -17.72 -20.02 -13.20
C PHE A 91 -18.29 -21.44 -13.41
N ASP A 92 -17.77 -22.18 -14.39
CA ASP A 92 -18.17 -23.56 -14.62
C ASP A 92 -17.51 -24.47 -13.57
N ALA A 93 -18.33 -25.09 -12.72
CA ALA A 93 -17.93 -26.03 -11.68
C ALA A 93 -17.14 -27.23 -12.23
N ALA A 94 -17.36 -27.63 -13.50
CA ALA A 94 -16.57 -28.70 -14.13
C ALA A 94 -15.14 -28.27 -14.48
N THR A 95 -14.86 -26.96 -14.56
CA THR A 95 -13.54 -26.40 -14.86
C THR A 95 -12.78 -25.88 -13.65
N LEU A 96 -13.50 -25.56 -12.57
CA LEU A 96 -12.94 -25.05 -11.33
C LEU A 96 -12.59 -26.20 -10.39
N THR A 97 -11.32 -26.33 -9.99
CA THR A 97 -10.89 -27.34 -9.01
C THR A 97 -11.60 -27.15 -7.68
N PRO A 98 -12.35 -28.14 -7.15
CA PRO A 98 -12.98 -28.05 -5.83
C PRO A 98 -11.97 -27.71 -4.72
N VAL A 99 -12.46 -27.08 -3.67
CA VAL A 99 -11.67 -26.69 -2.49
C VAL A 99 -12.42 -27.17 -1.26
N ALA A 100 -11.78 -28.01 -0.45
CA ALA A 100 -12.32 -28.41 0.84
C ALA A 100 -12.15 -27.27 1.85
N ILE A 101 -13.06 -27.17 2.83
CA ILE A 101 -12.95 -26.18 3.91
C ILE A 101 -11.65 -26.38 4.70
N THR A 102 -11.12 -27.61 4.82
CA THR A 102 -9.79 -27.90 5.40
C THR A 102 -8.61 -27.23 4.69
N GLN A 103 -8.78 -26.84 3.42
CA GLN A 103 -7.80 -26.06 2.63
C GLN A 103 -8.05 -24.55 2.72
N ILE A 104 -9.15 -24.13 3.36
CA ILE A 104 -9.53 -22.75 3.65
C ILE A 104 -9.42 -22.48 5.14
N VAL A 105 -8.97 -21.28 5.41
CA VAL A 105 -8.25 -20.96 6.62
C VAL A 105 -8.74 -19.48 6.84
N SER A 106 -8.95 -18.87 8.04
CA SER A 106 -9.20 -17.39 8.18
C SER A 106 -8.26 -16.64 9.16
N TRP A 107 -7.30 -15.81 8.67
CA TRP A 107 -6.38 -15.05 9.55
C TRP A 107 -7.06 -13.76 10.03
N ASP A 108 -7.48 -13.75 11.30
CA ASP A 108 -8.24 -12.65 11.91
C ASP A 108 -7.44 -11.35 12.06
N GLU A 109 -6.14 -11.47 12.38
CA GLU A 109 -5.30 -10.30 12.69
C GLU A 109 -4.09 -10.23 11.74
N THR A 110 -4.03 -9.16 10.94
CA THR A 110 -2.81 -8.81 10.18
C THR A 110 -2.45 -7.36 10.47
N HIS A 111 -1.37 -7.15 11.20
CA HIS A 111 -0.82 -5.81 11.42
C HIS A 111 -0.31 -5.23 10.09
N LYS A 112 -0.40 -3.91 9.94
CA LYS A 112 0.06 -3.18 8.75
C LYS A 112 1.55 -2.89 8.90
N GLU A 113 2.40 -3.81 8.47
CA GLU A 113 3.85 -3.69 8.69
C GLU A 113 4.52 -2.65 7.77
N VAL A 114 4.01 -2.45 6.55
CA VAL A 114 4.77 -1.77 5.48
C VAL A 114 4.01 -0.59 4.90
N LYS A 115 4.68 0.58 4.87
CA LYS A 115 4.27 1.73 4.05
C LYS A 115 5.08 1.75 2.76
N ILE A 116 4.43 1.62 1.61
CA ILE A 116 5.02 1.85 0.29
C ILE A 116 4.75 3.30 -0.11
N GLY A 117 5.76 4.03 -0.60
CA GLY A 117 5.62 5.42 -1.05
C GLY A 117 6.31 6.43 -0.13
N GLY A 118 5.79 7.65 -0.08
CA GLY A 118 6.52 8.79 0.49
C GLY A 118 6.61 8.89 2.01
N GLY A 119 5.89 8.04 2.76
CA GLY A 119 5.73 8.17 4.21
C GLY A 119 6.85 7.53 5.02
N GLY A 120 7.56 8.32 5.84
CA GLY A 120 8.56 7.82 6.78
C GLY A 120 7.98 7.14 8.01
N HIS A 121 8.87 6.55 8.82
CA HIS A 121 8.53 5.99 10.13
C HIS A 121 8.11 7.13 11.07
N GLY A 122 6.95 7.00 11.73
CA GLY A 122 6.43 7.98 12.70
C GLY A 122 5.92 9.34 12.16
N ASN A 123 6.26 9.77 10.93
CA ASN A 123 5.89 11.11 10.43
C ASN A 123 5.44 11.12 8.96
N ASN A 124 4.16 11.40 8.73
CA ASN A 124 3.56 11.55 7.40
C ASN A 124 3.66 13.00 6.87
N LYS A 125 4.78 13.70 7.07
CA LYS A 125 4.99 15.07 6.57
C LYS A 125 6.01 15.09 5.44
N GLN A 126 5.75 15.92 4.43
CA GLN A 126 6.69 16.26 3.36
C GLN A 126 6.92 17.76 3.31
N VAL A 127 8.17 18.15 3.05
CA VAL A 127 8.53 19.50 2.60
C VAL A 127 8.51 19.50 1.08
N ARG A 128 7.84 20.48 0.47
CA ARG A 128 7.84 20.72 -0.98
C ARG A 128 8.35 22.12 -1.28
N PHE A 129 9.08 22.27 -2.37
CA PHE A 129 9.42 23.59 -2.94
C PHE A 129 8.62 23.85 -4.20
N LYS A 130 8.39 25.13 -4.50
CA LYS A 130 7.84 25.58 -5.78
C LYS A 130 8.89 25.41 -6.89
N ARG A 131 8.43 25.13 -8.12
CA ARG A 131 9.29 24.79 -9.26
C ARG A 131 8.79 25.41 -10.56
N ASP A 132 9.74 25.74 -11.44
CA ASP A 132 9.48 26.17 -12.82
C ASP A 132 9.12 24.99 -13.74
N ASP A 133 8.82 25.27 -15.00
CA ASP A 133 8.50 24.26 -16.01
C ASP A 133 9.68 23.31 -16.34
N ASN A 134 10.92 23.74 -16.04
CA ASN A 134 12.12 22.91 -16.16
C ASN A 134 12.33 21.99 -14.94
N GLY A 135 11.50 22.12 -13.90
CA GLY A 135 11.61 21.41 -12.64
C GLY A 135 12.75 21.91 -11.74
N LEU A 136 13.32 23.09 -11.98
CA LEU A 136 14.23 23.78 -11.08
C LEU A 136 13.45 24.48 -9.96
N VAL A 137 14.14 24.95 -8.90
CA VAL A 137 13.47 25.63 -7.77
C VAL A 137 13.21 27.09 -8.14
N ASP A 138 11.95 27.50 -8.10
CA ASP A 138 11.50 28.87 -8.37
C ASP A 138 10.40 29.28 -7.38
N ILE A 139 10.54 30.44 -6.76
CA ILE A 139 9.61 31.00 -5.76
C ILE A 139 8.26 31.41 -6.39
N GLN A 140 8.25 31.71 -7.69
CA GLN A 140 7.05 32.06 -8.47
C GLN A 140 6.37 30.84 -9.10
N GLY A 141 7.06 29.69 -9.12
CA GLY A 141 6.61 28.45 -9.74
C GLY A 141 5.50 27.69 -9.00
N GLY A 142 5.11 26.55 -9.57
CA GLY A 142 4.06 25.67 -9.05
C GLY A 142 4.57 24.67 -8.02
N LEU A 143 3.70 24.20 -7.12
CA LEU A 143 4.00 23.05 -6.26
C LEU A 143 3.73 21.74 -6.99
N ALA A 144 4.72 20.85 -7.03
CA ALA A 144 4.51 19.48 -7.49
C ALA A 144 3.46 18.74 -6.62
N SER A 145 2.75 17.78 -7.23
CA SER A 145 1.75 16.95 -6.55
C SER A 145 2.31 16.31 -5.27
N PRO A 146 1.53 16.28 -4.18
CA PRO A 146 2.00 15.70 -2.93
C PRO A 146 2.27 14.19 -3.10
N LYS A 147 3.35 13.71 -2.47
CA LYS A 147 3.57 12.27 -2.27
C LYS A 147 2.37 11.67 -1.55
N THR A 148 2.08 10.41 -1.87
CA THR A 148 1.10 9.55 -1.20
C THR A 148 1.79 8.30 -0.64
N TYR A 149 1.07 7.52 0.17
CA TYR A 149 1.55 6.22 0.64
C TYR A 149 0.46 5.15 0.62
N LEU A 150 0.86 3.90 0.43
CA LEU A 150 0.01 2.71 0.48
C LEU A 150 0.42 1.89 1.71
N ASN A 151 -0.52 1.52 2.57
CA ASN A 151 -0.26 0.54 3.63
C ASN A 151 -0.41 -0.86 3.02
N THR A 152 0.64 -1.67 2.94
CA THR A 152 0.52 -3.08 2.60
C THR A 152 0.70 -3.95 3.84
N LYS A 153 0.14 -5.17 3.80
CA LYS A 153 0.27 -6.17 4.86
C LYS A 153 1.66 -6.83 4.85
N TYR A 154 2.24 -7.03 3.67
CA TYR A 154 3.53 -7.70 3.48
C TYR A 154 4.36 -7.00 2.40
N SER A 155 5.70 -7.04 2.55
CA SER A 155 6.66 -6.42 1.61
C SER A 155 6.95 -7.26 0.37
N SER A 156 6.80 -8.59 0.45
CA SER A 156 7.33 -9.54 -0.54
C SER A 156 6.27 -10.43 -1.21
N GLU A 157 5.05 -10.56 -0.66
CA GLU A 157 4.12 -11.60 -1.12
C GLU A 157 2.65 -11.16 -1.15
N ALA A 158 2.03 -11.30 -2.33
CA ALA A 158 0.58 -11.37 -2.47
C ALA A 158 0.08 -12.79 -2.10
N ARG A 159 0.32 -13.22 -0.86
CA ARG A 159 -0.30 -14.45 -0.35
C ARG A 159 -1.76 -14.18 -0.04
N PHE A 160 -2.65 -14.98 -0.63
CA PHE A 160 -4.08 -14.99 -0.32
C PHE A 160 -4.27 -15.45 1.14
N SER A 161 -4.34 -14.50 2.07
CA SER A 161 -4.31 -14.78 3.50
C SER A 161 -5.60 -15.44 3.98
N LEU A 162 -5.48 -16.73 4.28
CA LEU A 162 -6.47 -17.60 4.87
C LEU A 162 -5.74 -18.35 6.05
N GLY A 163 -6.28 -18.32 7.30
CA GLY A 163 -5.72 -18.66 8.66
C GLY A 163 -6.53 -19.46 9.78
N CYS A 164 -7.26 -20.57 9.54
CA CYS A 164 -7.97 -21.44 10.52
C CYS A 164 -7.91 -22.91 10.08
N ALA A 165 -7.65 -23.87 10.98
CA ALA A 165 -7.65 -25.29 10.62
C ALA A 165 -8.95 -25.96 11.08
N VAL A 166 -9.52 -26.85 10.26
CA VAL A 166 -10.52 -27.81 10.74
C VAL A 166 -9.75 -28.97 11.38
N ILE A 167 -9.97 -29.21 12.67
CA ILE A 167 -9.46 -30.39 13.38
C ILE A 167 -10.63 -31.32 13.72
N SER A 168 -10.41 -32.62 13.61
CA SER A 168 -11.30 -33.64 14.17
C SER A 168 -10.83 -33.96 15.58
N ASN A 169 -11.70 -33.74 16.58
CA ASN A 169 -11.44 -34.18 17.95
C ASN A 169 -11.59 -35.71 18.06
N ASP A 170 -11.15 -36.31 19.17
CA ASP A 170 -11.19 -37.78 19.40
C ASP A 170 -12.59 -38.41 19.24
N ASN A 171 -13.65 -37.61 19.35
CA ASN A 171 -15.05 -38.01 19.15
C ASN A 171 -15.54 -37.87 17.68
N GLY A 172 -14.65 -37.60 16.72
CA GLY A 172 -14.97 -37.41 15.30
C GLY A 172 -15.65 -36.08 14.96
N VAL A 173 -15.79 -35.16 15.92
CA VAL A 173 -16.41 -33.85 15.70
C VAL A 173 -15.39 -32.88 15.10
N GLU A 174 -15.70 -32.34 13.92
CA GLU A 174 -14.93 -31.29 13.27
C GLU A 174 -15.17 -29.92 13.91
N THR A 175 -14.10 -29.24 14.31
CA THR A 175 -14.17 -27.86 14.82
C THR A 175 -13.10 -26.98 14.18
N GLY A 176 -13.46 -25.73 13.87
CA GLY A 176 -12.53 -24.73 13.36
C GLY A 176 -11.72 -24.12 14.50
N VAL A 177 -10.40 -24.32 14.50
CA VAL A 177 -9.47 -23.77 15.49
C VAL A 177 -8.49 -22.77 14.88
N ARG A 178 -8.04 -21.81 15.71
CA ARG A 178 -6.97 -20.88 15.36
C ARG A 178 -5.67 -21.68 15.25
N HIS A 179 -5.07 -21.70 14.06
CA HIS A 179 -3.80 -22.41 13.86
C HIS A 179 -2.65 -21.59 14.46
N HIS A 180 -2.17 -21.98 15.63
CA HIS A 180 -0.96 -21.41 16.23
C HIS A 180 0.27 -21.99 15.53
N SER A 181 0.96 -21.18 14.72
CA SER A 181 2.29 -21.51 14.21
C SER A 181 3.31 -21.38 15.33
N CYS A 182 4.03 -22.47 15.62
CA CYS A 182 5.27 -22.45 16.40
C CYS A 182 6.42 -21.81 15.61
#